data_AF-A0A960MH40-F1
#
_entry.id   AF-A0A960MH40-F1
#
_cell.length_a   1.000
_cell.length_b   1.000
_cell.length_c   1.000
_cell.angle_alpha   90.00
_cell.angle_beta   90.00
_cell.angle_gamma   90.00
#
_symmetry.space_group_name_H-M   'P 1'
#
loop_
_entity.id
_entity.type
_entity.pdbx_description
1 polymer ?
#
loop_
_entity_poly.entity_id
_entity_poly.type
_entity_poly.pdbx_seq_one_letter_code
_entity_poly.pdbx_strand_id
1 'polypeptide(L)'
;DFRLHGCTLYASCEPCPMCLSAASWARVDRIVFGAGRAEAAKAGFDDAFLYEEMARPLSDRSLPITSLPSAEASAVLADWVRLPAKIPY
;
A
#
# COMPACT_ATOMS: atom_id res chain seq x y z
N ASP A 1 -17.59 4.00 10.89
CA ASP A 1 -16.44 3.08 10.81
C ASP A 1 -15.99 3.02 9.37
N PHE A 2 -14.68 3.02 9.10
CA PHE A 2 -14.07 2.99 7.76
C PHE A 2 -13.38 1.64 7.48
N ARG A 3 -13.76 0.61 8.24
CA ARG A 3 -13.13 -0.71 8.27
C ARG A 3 -14.08 -1.77 7.71
N LEU A 4 -13.52 -2.81 7.11
CA LEU A 4 -14.25 -3.95 6.50
C LEU A 4 -14.04 -5.25 7.29
N HIS A 5 -14.14 -5.16 8.62
CA HIS A 5 -14.06 -6.33 9.50
C HIS A 5 -15.16 -7.35 9.15
N GLY A 6 -14.82 -8.64 9.24
CA GLY A 6 -15.68 -9.75 8.86
C GLY A 6 -15.81 -9.96 7.35
N CYS A 7 -15.26 -9.08 6.52
CA CYS A 7 -15.32 -9.22 5.06
C CYS A 7 -14.16 -10.06 4.51
N THR A 8 -14.46 -10.84 3.47
CA THR A 8 -13.45 -11.49 2.62
C THR A 8 -13.43 -10.79 1.26
N LEU A 9 -12.25 -10.32 0.84
CA LEU A 9 -12.01 -9.77 -0.50
C LEU A 9 -11.68 -10.91 -1.46
N TYR A 10 -12.53 -11.12 -2.46
CA TYR A 10 -12.28 -12.04 -3.56
C TYR A 10 -11.74 -11.27 -4.76
N ALA A 11 -10.62 -11.72 -5.33
CA ALA A 11 -9.98 -11.10 -6.48
C ALA A 11 -9.66 -12.13 -7.57
N SER A 12 -9.66 -11.72 -8.83
CA SER A 12 -9.27 -12.61 -9.93
C SER A 12 -7.76 -12.89 -9.97
N CYS A 13 -6.94 -11.98 -9.45
CA CYS A 13 -5.50 -12.06 -9.40
C CYS A 13 -4.97 -11.70 -8.01
N GLU A 14 -3.79 -12.20 -7.66
CA GLU A 14 -3.04 -11.80 -6.48
C GLU A 14 -2.91 -10.26 -6.43
N PRO A 15 -3.20 -9.61 -5.29
CA PRO A 15 -3.13 -8.15 -5.21
C PRO A 15 -1.70 -7.64 -5.40
N CYS A 16 -1.51 -6.70 -6.32
CA CYS A 16 -0.27 -5.92 -6.42
C CYS A 16 -0.01 -5.10 -5.14
N PRO A 17 1.19 -4.51 -4.96
CA PRO A 17 1.51 -3.77 -3.74
C PRO A 17 0.52 -2.65 -3.38
N MET A 18 -0.04 -1.96 -4.38
CA MET A 18 -1.06 -0.94 -4.18
C MET A 18 -2.35 -1.53 -3.61
N CYS A 19 -2.88 -2.57 -4.25
CA CYS A 19 -4.12 -3.24 -3.83
C CYS A 19 -3.97 -3.90 -2.46
N LEU A 20 -2.81 -4.51 -2.17
CA LEU A 20 -2.51 -5.09 -0.87
C LEU A 20 -2.49 -4.01 0.24
N SER A 21 -1.88 -2.85 -0.05
CA SER A 21 -1.86 -1.72 0.88
C SER A 21 -3.28 -1.19 1.12
N ALA A 22 -4.09 -1.05 0.08
CA ALA A 22 -5.48 -0.60 0.19
C ALA A 22 -6.33 -1.57 1.04
N ALA A 23 -6.22 -2.88 0.79
CA ALA A 23 -6.90 -3.91 1.57
C ALA A 23 -6.48 -3.86 3.05
N SER A 24 -5.20 -3.61 3.32
CA SER A 24 -4.66 -3.47 4.68
C SER A 24 -5.19 -2.23 5.40
N TRP A 25 -5.25 -1.08 4.72
CA TRP A 25 -5.84 0.15 5.25
C TRP A 25 -7.34 -0.01 5.51
N ALA A 26 -8.04 -0.76 4.68
CA ALA A 26 -9.46 -1.06 4.84
C ALA A 26 -9.75 -2.09 5.95
N ARG A 27 -8.73 -2.75 6.52
CA ARG A 27 -8.88 -3.79 7.56
C ARG A 27 -9.81 -4.92 7.11
N VAL A 28 -9.59 -5.45 5.89
CA VAL A 28 -10.24 -6.70 5.46
C VAL A 28 -9.61 -7.88 6.20
N ASP A 29 -10.41 -8.87 6.58
CA ASP A 29 -9.91 -10.00 7.38
C ASP A 29 -9.25 -11.10 6.52
N ARG A 30 -9.64 -11.20 5.25
CA ARG A 30 -9.16 -12.24 4.35
C ARG A 30 -9.15 -11.79 2.90
N ILE A 31 -8.13 -12.21 2.16
CA ILE A 31 -8.07 -12.10 0.70
C ILE A 31 -8.04 -13.51 0.10
N VAL A 32 -8.86 -13.75 -0.92
CA VAL A 32 -8.85 -14.97 -1.75
C VAL A 32 -8.64 -14.55 -3.19
N PHE A 33 -7.67 -15.16 -3.87
CA PHE A 33 -7.37 -14.82 -5.26
C PHE A 33 -7.29 -16.05 -6.17
N GLY A 34 -7.48 -15.83 -7.48
CA GLY A 34 -7.39 -16.85 -8.51
C GLY A 34 -5.97 -17.02 -9.07
N ALA A 35 -5.57 -16.12 -9.97
CA ALA A 35 -4.27 -16.14 -10.64
C ALA A 35 -3.16 -15.54 -9.75
N GLY A 36 -1.94 -16.09 -9.81
CA GLY A 36 -0.79 -15.55 -9.10
C GLY A 36 -0.08 -14.40 -9.83
N ARG A 37 0.81 -13.71 -9.13
CA ARG A 37 1.67 -12.65 -9.73
C ARG A 37 2.51 -13.13 -10.92
N ALA A 38 2.86 -14.42 -10.97
CA ALA A 38 3.66 -14.98 -12.06
C ALA A 38 2.84 -15.07 -13.36
N GLU A 39 1.56 -15.43 -13.26
CA GLU A 39 0.61 -15.38 -14.38
C GLU A 39 0.33 -13.95 -14.83
N ALA A 40 0.19 -13.01 -13.89
CA ALA A 40 0.07 -11.59 -14.21
C ALA A 40 1.30 -11.07 -14.97
N ALA A 41 2.51 -11.42 -14.53
CA ALA A 41 3.75 -11.06 -15.22
C ALA A 41 3.83 -11.65 -16.63
N LYS A 42 3.43 -12.92 -16.82
CA LYS A 42 3.33 -13.53 -18.16
C LYS A 42 2.33 -12.82 -19.08
N ALA A 43 1.27 -12.25 -18.51
CA ALA A 43 0.29 -11.45 -19.24
C ALA A 43 0.76 -10.01 -19.51
N GLY A 44 1.96 -9.63 -19.06
CA GLY A 44 2.56 -8.31 -19.32
C GLY A 44 2.23 -7.27 -18.26
N PHE A 45 1.77 -7.67 -17.07
CA PHE A 45 1.58 -6.74 -15.95
C PHE A 45 2.82 -6.66 -15.05
N ASP A 46 3.02 -5.48 -14.46
CA ASP A 46 4.21 -5.16 -13.66
C ASP A 46 4.10 -5.57 -12.17
N ASP A 47 3.10 -6.36 -11.77
CA ASP A 47 2.85 -6.72 -10.37
C ASP A 47 4.10 -7.23 -9.65
N ALA A 48 4.84 -8.15 -10.29
CA ALA A 48 6.07 -8.71 -9.74
C ALA A 48 7.18 -7.66 -9.62
N PHE A 49 7.37 -6.85 -10.66
CA PHE A 49 8.34 -5.74 -10.65
C PHE A 49 8.04 -4.73 -9.54
N LEU A 50 6.78 -4.36 -9.34
CA LEU A 50 6.37 -3.44 -8.27
C LEU A 50 6.67 -4.01 -6.88
N TYR A 51 6.51 -5.31 -6.67
CA TYR A 51 6.92 -5.95 -5.41
C TYR A 51 8.43 -5.84 -5.17
N GLU A 52 9.24 -6.03 -6.21
CA GLU A 52 10.70 -5.88 -6.13
C GLU A 52 11.10 -4.42 -5.85
N GLU A 53 10.50 -3.45 -6.54
CA GLU A 53 10.73 -2.03 -6.31
C GLU A 53 10.43 -1.60 -4.88
N MET A 54 9.33 -2.10 -4.31
CA MET A 54 8.95 -1.79 -2.93
C MET A 54 9.91 -2.34 -1.89
N ALA A 55 10.60 -3.45 -2.19
CA ALA A 55 11.62 -4.05 -1.32
C ALA A 55 12.98 -3.34 -1.39
N ARG A 56 13.23 -2.54 -2.45
CA ARG A 56 14.50 -1.82 -2.63
C ARG A 56 14.60 -0.58 -1.73
N PRO A 57 15.83 -0.20 -1.30
CA PRO A 57 16.11 1.11 -0.73
C PRO A 57 15.62 2.23 -1.67
N LEU A 58 15.22 3.38 -1.12
CA LEU A 58 14.72 4.50 -1.93
C LEU A 58 15.72 4.97 -3.00
N SER A 59 17.03 4.88 -2.72
CA SER A 59 18.10 5.23 -3.65
C SER A 59 18.21 4.30 -4.86
N ASP A 60 17.69 3.07 -4.74
CA ASP A 60 17.92 1.99 -5.69
C ASP A 60 16.66 1.67 -6.51
N ARG A 61 15.58 2.43 -6.29
CA ARG A 61 14.32 2.32 -7.05
C ARG A 61 14.48 2.95 -8.42
N SER A 62 13.80 2.39 -9.42
CA SER A 62 13.79 2.90 -10.78
C SER A 62 13.09 4.25 -10.87
N LEU A 63 12.11 4.50 -9.99
CA LEU A 63 11.46 5.80 -9.85
C LEU A 63 12.30 6.67 -8.91
N PRO A 64 12.87 7.80 -9.37
CA PRO A 64 13.63 8.69 -8.51
C PRO A 64 12.74 9.30 -7.43
N ILE A 65 13.11 9.12 -6.16
CA ILE A 65 12.41 9.69 -5.01
C ILE A 65 13.37 10.62 -4.29
N THR A 66 13.06 11.92 -4.31
CA THR A 66 13.87 12.96 -3.66
C THR A 66 13.22 13.39 -2.35
N SER A 67 13.98 13.35 -1.25
CA SER A 67 13.55 13.93 0.03
C SER A 67 13.84 15.43 0.05
N LEU A 68 12.82 16.24 0.32
CA LEU A 68 12.92 17.68 0.56
C LEU A 68 12.34 17.98 1.95
N PRO A 69 13.12 17.77 3.04
CA PRO A 69 12.62 17.97 4.38
C PRO A 69 12.35 19.45 4.66
N SER A 70 11.23 19.75 5.29
CA SER A 70 10.88 21.11 5.73
C SER A 70 10.21 21.10 7.11
N ALA A 71 10.28 22.24 7.80
CA ALA A 71 9.61 22.41 9.08
C ALA A 71 8.09 22.31 8.92
N GLU A 72 7.55 22.85 7.84
CA GLU A 72 6.13 22.82 7.49
C GLU A 72 5.64 21.39 7.24
N ALA A 73 6.39 20.59 6.47
CA ALA A 73 6.06 19.19 6.23
C ALA A 73 6.01 18.38 7.54
N SER A 74 6.95 18.65 8.45
CA SER A 74 6.98 18.01 9.78
C SER A 74 5.85 18.50 10.69
N ALA A 75 5.49 19.78 10.59
CA ALA A 75 4.43 20.39 11.39
C ALA A 75 3.06 19.73 11.15
N VAL A 76 2.75 19.32 9.92
CA VAL A 76 1.49 18.62 9.59
C VAL A 76 1.32 17.33 10.41
N LEU A 77 2.37 16.52 10.52
CA LEU A 77 2.31 15.31 11.34
C LEU A 77 2.24 15.64 12.84
N ALA A 78 2.93 16.70 13.28
CA ALA A 78 2.85 17.16 14.67
C ALA A 78 1.45 17.68 15.04
N ASP A 79 0.77 18.36 14.12
CA ASP A 79 -0.62 18.81 14.28
C ASP A 79 -1.57 17.62 14.39
N TRP A 80 -1.41 16.59 13.55
CA TRP A 80 -2.17 15.34 13.68
C TRP A 80 -1.96 14.70 15.06
N VAL A 81 -0.72 14.63 15.55
CA VAL A 81 -0.41 14.09 16.88
C VAL A 81 -1.11 14.90 17.99
N ARG A 82 -1.20 16.23 17.87
CA ARG A 82 -1.88 17.09 18.85
C ARG A 82 -3.40 17.08 18.75
N LEU A 83 -3.97 16.71 17.61
CA LEU A 83 -5.42 16.73 17.40
C LEU A 83 -6.12 15.75 18.36
N PRO A 84 -6.95 16.24 19.32
CA PRO A 84 -7.61 15.36 20.29
C PRO A 84 -8.70 14.50 19.64
N ALA A 85 -9.33 15.01 18.58
CA ALA A 85 -10.42 14.34 17.87
C ALA A 85 -9.94 13.40 16.74
N LYS A 86 -8.63 13.15 16.61
CA LYS A 86 -8.13 12.25 15.56
C LYS A 86 -8.67 10.83 15.76
N ILE A 87 -8.83 10.11 14.65
CA ILE A 87 -9.12 8.68 14.67
C ILE A 87 -7.86 7.93 14.23
N PRO A 88 -7.26 7.09 15.10
CA PRO A 88 -6.13 6.24 14.72
C PRO A 88 -6.54 5.18 13.69
N TYR A 89 -5.62 4.88 12.76
CA TYR A 89 -5.83 3.88 11.72
C TYR A 89 -5.28 2.52 12.12
#